data_AF-A0A9X9Q375-F1
#
_entry.id   AF-A0A9X9Q375-F1
#
_cell.length_a   1.000
_cell.length_b   1.000
_cell.length_c   1.000
_cell.angle_alpha   90.00
_cell.angle_beta   90.00
_cell.angle_gamma   90.00
#
_symmetry.space_group_name_H-M   'P 1'
#
loop_
_entity.id
_entity.type
_entity.pdbx_description
1 polymer ?
#
loop_
_entity_poly.entity_id
_entity_poly.type
_entity_poly.pdbx_seq_one_letter_code
_entity_poly.pdbx_strand_id
1 'polypeptide(L)'
;PIFCCLNPQGEIQPGTTAQVLWIFSPIEAKTYMVDVPIHILGWNSAIIRFQGVGYDPQVMGDTAPFHNISSWDDHSIHSRLMVPGQ
;
A
#
# COMPACT_ATOMS: atom_id res chain seq x y z
N PRO A 1 -12.04 9.29 1.50
CA PRO A 1 -11.97 7.82 1.69
C PRO A 1 -10.78 7.50 2.60
N ILE A 2 -10.88 6.50 3.49
CA ILE A 2 -9.80 6.14 4.44
C ILE A 2 -8.63 5.45 3.71
N PHE A 3 -8.92 4.67 2.68
CA PHE A 3 -7.93 3.97 1.87
C PHE A 3 -8.39 4.01 0.41
N CYS A 4 -7.52 4.41 -0.51
CA CYS A 4 -7.90 4.66 -1.91
C CYS A 4 -6.78 4.25 -2.87
N CYS A 5 -7.13 3.53 -3.93
CA CYS A 5 -6.25 3.27 -5.07
C CYS A 5 -6.37 4.41 -6.09
N LEU A 6 -5.25 4.97 -6.54
CA LEU A 6 -5.26 6.06 -7.53
C LEU A 6 -5.26 5.55 -8.97
N ASN A 7 -4.76 4.34 -9.19
CA ASN A 7 -4.73 3.68 -10.49
C ASN A 7 -5.13 2.20 -10.37
N PRO A 8 -6.43 1.92 -10.15
CA PRO A 8 -6.93 0.57 -9.86
C PRO A 8 -6.88 -0.39 -11.06
N GLN A 9 -6.60 0.12 -12.26
CA GLN A 9 -6.51 -0.64 -13.50
C GLN A 9 -5.31 -0.16 -14.32
N GLY A 10 -4.73 -1.06 -15.09
CA GLY A 10 -3.60 -0.79 -15.95
C GLY A 10 -3.11 -2.06 -16.65
N GLU A 11 -2.04 -1.93 -17.41
CA GLU A 11 -1.41 -3.04 -18.13
C GLU A 11 0.04 -3.20 -17.67
N ILE A 12 0.52 -4.44 -17.60
CA ILE A 12 1.92 -4.76 -17.30
C ILE A 12 2.48 -5.47 -18.52
N GLN A 13 3.39 -4.80 -19.23
CA GLN A 13 4.05 -5.41 -20.37
C GLN A 13 5.02 -6.51 -19.92
N PRO A 14 5.28 -7.55 -20.73
CA PRO A 14 6.23 -8.60 -20.40
C PRO A 14 7.60 -8.04 -19.99
N GLY A 15 8.14 -8.54 -18.88
CA GLY A 15 9.44 -8.10 -18.34
C GLY A 15 9.46 -6.71 -17.69
N THR A 16 8.30 -6.07 -17.53
CA THR A 16 8.19 -4.73 -16.92
C THR A 16 7.55 -4.76 -15.53
N THR A 17 7.44 -3.59 -14.91
CA THR A 17 6.77 -3.41 -13.62
C THR A 17 5.82 -2.23 -13.73
N ALA A 18 4.61 -2.36 -13.17
CA ALA A 18 3.69 -1.25 -12.99
C ALA A 18 3.68 -0.82 -11.52
N GLN A 19 3.59 0.48 -11.29
CA GLN A 19 3.42 1.04 -9.95
C GLN A 19 1.93 1.26 -9.67
N VAL A 20 1.45 0.84 -8.51
CA VAL A 20 0.09 1.10 -8.04
C VAL A 20 0.18 2.01 -6.82
N LEU A 21 -0.47 3.16 -6.89
CA LEU A 21 -0.40 4.23 -5.90
C LEU A 21 -1.63 4.18 -4.99
N TRP A 22 -1.38 4.31 -3.69
CA TRP A 22 -2.41 4.23 -2.66
C TRP A 22 -2.33 5.43 -1.72
N ILE A 23 -3.48 5.97 -1.34
CA ILE A 23 -3.60 6.98 -0.28
C ILE A 23 -4.26 6.32 0.92
N PHE A 24 -3.62 6.44 2.07
CA PHE A 24 -4.17 6.08 3.38
C PHE A 24 -4.34 7.34 4.24
N SER A 25 -5.58 7.58 4.68
CA SER A 25 -5.99 8.74 5.49
C SER A 25 -6.80 8.26 6.69
N PRO A 26 -6.15 7.78 7.76
CA PRO A 26 -6.85 7.31 8.94
C PRO A 26 -7.58 8.47 9.64
N ILE A 27 -8.76 8.16 10.17
CA ILE A 27 -9.62 9.14 10.86
C ILE A 27 -9.73 8.90 12.36
N GLU A 28 -9.22 7.76 12.85
CA GLU A 28 -9.23 7.38 14.26
C GLU A 28 -7.85 6.85 14.66
N ALA A 29 -7.53 6.96 15.95
CA ALA A 29 -6.30 6.44 16.53
C ALA A 29 -6.37 4.92 16.75
N LYS A 30 -6.17 4.13 15.70
CA LYS A 30 -6.18 2.66 15.76
C LYS A 30 -5.38 2.01 14.63
N THR A 31 -5.15 0.72 14.76
CA THR A 31 -4.61 -0.12 13.68
C THR A 31 -5.70 -0.46 12.67
N TYR A 32 -5.37 -0.28 11.39
CA TYR A 32 -6.18 -0.63 10.25
C TYR A 32 -5.49 -1.78 9.50
N MET A 33 -6.30 -2.72 9.02
CA MET A 33 -5.86 -3.81 8.15
C MET A 33 -6.85 -3.90 7.00
N VAL A 34 -6.35 -3.99 5.77
CA VAL A 34 -7.20 -4.14 4.59
C VAL A 34 -6.57 -5.14 3.63
N ASP A 35 -7.39 -6.11 3.21
CA ASP A 35 -7.03 -7.08 2.18
C ASP A 35 -7.54 -6.58 0.84
N VAL A 36 -6.63 -6.44 -0.12
CA VAL A 36 -6.90 -5.92 -1.45
C VAL A 36 -6.61 -7.02 -2.48
N PRO A 37 -7.61 -7.45 -3.26
CA PRO A 37 -7.38 -8.35 -4.36
C PRO A 37 -6.74 -7.60 -5.54
N ILE A 38 -5.70 -8.20 -6.13
CA ILE A 38 -5.13 -7.81 -7.41
C ILE A 38 -5.56 -8.84 -8.44
N HIS A 39 -6.41 -8.44 -9.37
CA HIS A 39 -6.92 -9.28 -10.42
C HIS A 39 -6.02 -9.17 -11.66
N ILE A 40 -5.49 -10.31 -12.13
CA ILE A 40 -4.72 -10.40 -13.37
C ILE A 40 -5.59 -11.13 -14.39
N LEU A 41 -5.93 -10.46 -15.49
CA LEU A 41 -6.78 -11.02 -16.53
C LEU A 41 -6.13 -12.26 -17.15
N GLY A 42 -6.91 -13.35 -17.29
CA GLY A 42 -6.40 -14.63 -17.80
C GLY A 42 -5.51 -15.41 -16.81
N TRP A 43 -5.42 -14.97 -15.55
CA TRP A 43 -4.60 -15.59 -14.52
C TRP A 43 -5.31 -15.62 -13.15
N ASN A 44 -4.62 -16.15 -12.13
CA ASN A 44 -5.04 -16.13 -10.74
C ASN A 44 -4.93 -14.74 -10.13
N SER A 45 -5.84 -14.42 -9.22
CA SER A 45 -5.75 -13.20 -8.41
C SER A 45 -4.80 -13.40 -7.23
N ALA A 46 -4.16 -12.33 -6.80
CA ALA A 46 -3.37 -12.29 -5.58
C ALA A 46 -4.08 -11.42 -4.53
N ILE A 47 -3.84 -11.68 -3.24
CA ILE A 47 -4.34 -10.82 -2.16
C ILE A 47 -3.13 -10.15 -1.51
N ILE A 48 -3.17 -8.83 -1.43
CA ILE A 48 -2.18 -8.02 -0.71
C ILE A 48 -2.84 -7.45 0.54
N ARG A 49 -2.19 -7.65 1.69
CA ARG A 49 -2.63 -7.07 2.96
C ARG A 49 -1.87 -5.80 3.25
N PHE A 50 -2.57 -4.68 3.33
CA PHE A 50 -2.03 -3.42 3.84
C PHE A 50 -2.32 -3.29 5.32
N GLN A 51 -1.36 -2.74 6.06
CA GLN A 51 -1.49 -2.40 7.46
C GLN A 51 -1.07 -0.94 7.66
N GLY A 52 -1.85 -0.20 8.43
CA GLY A 52 -1.56 1.20 8.72
C GLY A 52 -2.11 1.56 10.10
N VAL A 53 -1.52 2.57 10.74
CA VAL A 53 -1.95 3.02 12.06
C VAL A 53 -2.37 4.48 11.97
N GLY A 54 -3.60 4.75 12.39
CA GLY A 54 -4.03 6.11 12.70
C GLY A 54 -3.63 6.48 14.11
N TYR A 55 -3.39 7.75 14.32
CA TYR A 55 -3.01 8.32 15.62
C TYR A 55 -3.79 9.61 15.85
N ASP A 56 -3.92 10.01 17.12
CA ASP A 56 -4.47 11.30 17.49
C ASP A 56 -3.32 12.31 17.64
N PRO A 57 -3.21 13.33 16.76
CA PRO A 57 -2.17 14.34 16.85
C PRO A 57 -2.21 15.12 18.17
N GLN A 58 -3.39 15.31 18.76
CA GLN A 58 -3.56 16.06 20.01
C GLN A 58 -3.02 15.29 21.21
N VAL A 59 -3.01 13.95 21.13
CA VAL A 59 -2.48 13.07 22.19
C VAL A 59 -0.99 12.79 22.00
N MET A 60 -0.54 12.57 20.76
CA MET A 60 0.86 12.19 20.50
C MET A 60 1.82 13.37 20.37
N GLY A 61 1.37 14.58 20.06
CA GLY A 61 2.24 15.76 19.93
C GLY A 61 3.41 15.50 18.98
N ASP A 62 4.64 15.80 19.42
CA ASP A 62 5.89 15.57 18.66
C ASP A 62 6.38 14.11 18.66
N THR A 63 5.75 13.25 19.47
CA THR A 63 6.14 11.85 19.64
C THR A 63 5.56 10.93 18.58
N ALA A 64 4.78 11.47 17.66
CA ALA A 64 4.10 10.65 16.69
C ALA A 64 5.10 10.13 15.63
N PRO A 65 4.93 8.89 15.13
CA PRO A 65 6.04 8.16 14.49
C PRO A 65 6.46 8.71 13.12
N PHE A 66 5.69 9.62 12.54
CA PHE A 66 5.80 10.06 11.13
C PHE A 66 6.35 11.48 10.96
N HIS A 67 6.68 12.17 12.06
CA HIS A 67 7.33 13.49 12.02
C HIS A 67 8.72 13.43 11.35
N ASN A 68 9.26 12.23 11.16
CA ASN A 68 10.55 11.95 10.56
C ASN A 68 10.47 11.13 9.27
N ILE A 69 9.33 11.10 8.57
CA ILE A 69 9.30 10.64 7.17
C ILE A 69 9.81 11.80 6.29
N SER A 70 11.01 12.30 6.59
CA SER A 70 11.71 13.20 5.69
C SER A 70 12.30 12.35 4.58
N SER A 71 11.80 12.54 3.36
CA SER A 71 12.39 12.12 2.08
C SER A 71 12.93 10.68 2.02
N TRP A 72 12.20 9.79 1.34
CA TRP A 72 12.68 8.45 1.00
C TRP A 72 13.07 7.58 2.21
N ASP A 73 12.08 7.11 2.97
CA ASP A 73 12.24 5.77 3.54
C ASP A 73 12.30 4.79 2.35
N ASP A 74 13.53 4.57 1.88
CA ASP A 74 13.97 3.70 0.77
C ASP A 74 13.80 2.21 1.12
N HIS A 75 12.87 1.91 2.04
CA HIS A 75 12.40 0.58 2.35
C HIS A 75 11.12 0.32 1.54
N SER A 76 11.22 0.40 0.22
CA SER A 76 10.21 -0.22 -0.64
C SER A 76 10.15 -1.70 -0.27
N ILE A 77 9.13 -2.09 0.49
CA ILE A 77 8.82 -3.51 0.70
C ILE A 77 8.37 -4.04 -0.66
N HIS A 78 9.33 -4.59 -1.40
CA HIS A 78 9.09 -5.20 -2.70
C HIS A 78 8.38 -6.53 -2.50
N SER A 79 7.06 -6.54 -2.54
CA SER A 79 6.30 -7.77 -2.72
C SER A 79 6.34 -8.15 -4.20
N ARG A 80 7.19 -9.12 -4.56
CA ARG A 80 7.28 -9.66 -5.91
C ARG A 80 6.27 -10.79 -6.08
N LEU A 81 5.27 -10.59 -6.92
CA LEU A 81 4.41 -11.69 -7.39
C LEU A 81 5.13 -12.40 -8.53
N MET A 82 5.57 -13.64 -8.30
CA MET A 82 6.21 -14.45 -9.34
C MET A 82 5.13 -15.09 -10.23
N VAL A 83 5.29 -14.96 -11.54
CA VAL A 83 4.48 -15.70 -12.52
C VAL A 83 5.17 -17.05 -12.78
N PRO A 84 4.50 -18.21 -12.62
CA PRO A 84 5.07 -19.51 -12.94
C PRO A 84 5.43 -19.62 -14.43
N GLY A 85 6.66 -20.07 -14.74
CA GLY A 85 7.13 -20.35 -16.10
C GLY A 85 8.34 -19.54 -16.59
N GLN A 86 9.04 -18.83 -15.70
CA GLN A 86 10.32 -18.17 -15.98
C GLN A 86 11.52 -19.00 -15.50
#